data_AF-A0A439DK98-F1
#
_entry.id   AF-A0A439DK98-F1
#
_cell.length_a   1.000
_cell.length_b   1.000
_cell.length_c   1.000
_cell.angle_alpha   90.00
_cell.angle_beta   90.00
_cell.angle_gamma   90.00
#
_symmetry.space_group_name_H-M   'P 1'
#
loop_
_entity.id
_entity.type
_entity.pdbx_description
1 polymer ?
#
loop_
_entity_poly.entity_id
_entity_poly.type
_entity_poly.pdbx_seq_one_letter_code
_entity_poly.pdbx_strand_id
1 'polypeptide(L)'
;VGPKMAHLCLSAAWGRTEGIGVDVHVHRITNLWGWHGKSGSKNPEDTRAKLESWLPRDRWREINTLLVGLGQTVCLPVGRRCGDCELGLRGLCRAAERKKVLEGRKLRESVVADVKGDTVVKVEIERVEEMEKELVANEVVKDEDVDARIEEKEV
;
A
#
# COMPACT_ATOMS: atom_id res chain seq x y z
N VAL A 1 23.64 2.35 13.60
CA VAL A 1 23.11 1.51 12.51
C VAL A 1 22.67 0.18 13.11
N GLY A 2 21.42 -0.23 12.95
CA GLY A 2 20.88 -1.46 13.54
C GLY A 2 20.95 -2.69 12.60
N PRO A 3 20.67 -3.91 13.10
CA PRO A 3 20.76 -5.16 12.34
C PRO A 3 19.94 -5.15 11.04
N LYS A 4 18.72 -4.57 11.07
CA LYS A 4 17.87 -4.37 9.89
C LYS A 4 18.61 -3.64 8.77
N MET A 5 19.23 -2.50 9.09
CA MET A 5 19.92 -1.66 8.11
C MET A 5 21.20 -2.34 7.59
N ALA A 6 21.86 -3.16 8.41
CA ALA A 6 23.02 -3.94 7.99
C ALA A 6 22.63 -4.97 6.90
N HIS A 7 21.57 -5.74 7.10
CA HIS A 7 21.10 -6.72 6.10
C HIS A 7 20.63 -6.07 4.80
N LEU A 8 19.91 -4.94 4.89
CA LEU A 8 19.47 -4.21 3.71
C LEU A 8 20.65 -3.62 2.93
N CYS A 9 21.61 -3.01 3.62
CA CYS A 9 22.82 -2.46 3.00
C CYS A 9 23.64 -3.56 2.31
N LEU A 10 23.85 -4.69 2.98
CA LEU A 10 24.60 -5.82 2.42
C LEU A 10 23.94 -6.38 1.14
N SER A 11 22.61 -6.48 1.14
CA SER A 11 21.86 -6.95 -0.03
C SER A 11 21.88 -5.94 -1.18
N ALA A 12 21.75 -4.64 -0.89
CA ALA A 12 21.67 -3.58 -1.90
C ALA A 12 23.03 -3.18 -2.49
N ALA A 13 24.06 -3.00 -1.65
CA ALA A 13 25.36 -2.51 -2.09
C ALA A 13 26.31 -3.64 -2.54
N TRP A 14 26.20 -4.84 -1.96
CA TRP A 14 27.08 -5.97 -2.28
C TRP A 14 26.38 -7.17 -2.92
N GLY A 15 25.07 -7.10 -3.13
CA GLY A 15 24.31 -8.21 -3.69
C GLY A 15 24.26 -9.45 -2.79
N ARG A 16 24.68 -9.35 -1.53
CA ARG A 16 24.79 -10.49 -0.60
C ARG A 16 23.60 -10.51 0.36
N THR A 17 22.81 -11.57 0.31
CA THR A 17 21.62 -11.73 1.15
C THR A 17 21.91 -12.70 2.29
N GLU A 18 22.45 -12.18 3.38
CA GLU A 18 22.80 -12.97 4.58
C GLU A 18 21.64 -13.09 5.58
N GLY A 19 20.64 -12.20 5.50
CA GLY A 19 19.45 -12.23 6.33
C GLY A 19 18.34 -11.32 5.82
N ILE A 20 17.14 -11.47 6.36
CA ILE A 20 15.98 -10.67 5.97
C ILE A 20 15.92 -9.40 6.82
N GLY A 21 16.05 -8.23 6.18
CA GLY A 21 15.87 -6.93 6.84
C GLY A 21 14.40 -6.61 7.14
N VAL A 22 13.88 -7.12 8.26
CA VAL A 22 12.45 -6.99 8.61
C VAL A 22 12.05 -5.53 8.86
N ASP A 23 11.13 -5.04 8.03
CA ASP A 23 10.47 -3.74 8.21
C ASP A 23 9.21 -3.84 9.09
N VAL A 24 8.72 -2.71 9.60
CA VAL A 24 7.45 -2.64 10.35
C VAL A 24 6.27 -3.13 9.51
N HIS A 25 6.28 -2.86 8.19
CA HIS A 25 5.28 -3.36 7.25
C HIS A 25 5.35 -4.89 7.13
N VAL A 26 6.55 -5.43 6.96
CA VAL A 26 6.80 -6.89 6.87
C VAL A 26 6.32 -7.55 8.16
N HIS A 27 6.78 -7.09 9.32
CA HIS A 27 6.41 -7.63 10.62
C HIS A 27 4.90 -7.62 10.85
N ARG A 28 4.22 -6.50 10.54
CA ARG A 28 2.77 -6.39 10.67
C ARG A 28 2.02 -7.34 9.74
N ILE A 29 2.36 -7.35 8.45
CA ILE A 29 1.61 -8.11 7.43
C ILE A 29 1.79 -9.62 7.62
N THR A 30 3.00 -10.06 7.92
CA THR A 30 3.30 -11.49 8.15
C THR A 30 2.64 -12.01 9.44
N ASN A 31 2.56 -11.18 10.49
CA ASN A 31 1.73 -11.48 11.67
C ASN A 31 0.24 -11.55 11.33
N LEU A 32 -0.25 -10.60 10.53
CA LEU A 32 -1.63 -10.53 10.11
C LEU A 32 -2.05 -11.77 9.28
N TRP A 33 -1.16 -12.26 8.41
CA TRP A 33 -1.38 -13.49 7.65
C TRP A 33 -1.15 -14.77 8.46
N GLY A 34 -0.53 -14.67 9.63
CA GLY A 34 -0.23 -15.81 10.49
C GLY A 34 0.96 -16.64 10.02
N TRP A 35 1.89 -16.06 9.26
CA TRP A 35 3.09 -16.77 8.76
C TRP A 35 4.04 -17.20 9.88
N HIS A 36 3.91 -16.61 11.06
CA HIS A 36 4.69 -16.95 12.25
C HIS A 36 4.03 -18.03 13.14
N GLY A 37 2.93 -18.64 12.68
CA GLY A 37 2.16 -19.63 13.45
C GLY A 37 1.19 -19.01 14.47
N LYS A 38 0.61 -19.85 15.33
CA LYS A 38 -0.44 -19.46 16.29
C LYS A 38 0.03 -18.45 17.35
N SER A 39 1.31 -18.49 17.73
CA SER A 39 1.89 -17.59 18.73
C SER A 39 2.26 -16.21 18.16
N GLY A 40 2.23 -16.05 16.83
CA GLY A 40 2.68 -14.83 16.16
C GLY A 40 4.16 -14.55 16.41
N SER A 41 4.59 -13.33 16.10
CA SER A 41 5.89 -12.80 16.49
C SER A 41 5.71 -11.45 17.18
N LYS A 42 6.40 -11.26 18.31
CA LYS A 42 6.37 -10.02 19.10
C LYS A 42 7.48 -9.04 18.71
N ASN A 43 8.59 -9.57 18.19
CA ASN A 43 9.80 -8.80 17.93
C ASN A 43 10.20 -8.94 16.45
N PRO A 44 10.71 -7.89 15.79
CA PRO A 44 11.17 -7.97 14.42
C PRO A 44 12.24 -9.05 14.18
N GLU A 45 13.13 -9.28 15.13
CA GLU A 45 14.17 -10.33 15.05
C GLU A 45 13.59 -11.74 15.11
N ASP A 46 12.51 -11.95 15.88
CA ASP A 46 11.80 -13.22 15.91
C ASP A 46 11.03 -13.45 14.61
N THR A 47 10.45 -12.39 14.02
CA THR A 47 9.91 -12.44 12.64
C THR A 47 10.98 -12.84 11.65
N ARG A 48 12.19 -12.27 11.74
CA ARG A 48 13.30 -12.60 10.84
C ARG A 48 13.63 -14.09 10.93
N ALA A 49 13.91 -14.60 12.14
CA ALA A 49 14.26 -16.00 12.35
C ALA A 49 13.17 -16.96 11.86
N LYS A 50 11.89 -16.61 12.06
CA LYS A 50 10.76 -17.41 11.59
C LYS A 50 10.56 -17.33 10.08
N LEU A 51 10.83 -16.21 9.43
CA LEU A 51 10.77 -16.13 7.97
C LEU A 51 11.94 -16.89 7.34
N GLU A 52 13.14 -16.75 7.89
CA GLU A 52 14.35 -17.45 7.41
C GLU A 52 14.27 -18.98 7.55
N SER A 53 13.44 -19.50 8.47
CA SER A 53 13.34 -20.95 8.70
C SER A 53 12.60 -21.72 7.61
N TRP A 54 11.69 -21.07 6.86
CA TRP A 54 10.91 -21.73 5.81
C TRP A 54 10.96 -21.02 4.45
N LEU A 55 11.28 -19.72 4.41
CA LEU A 55 11.33 -18.97 3.16
C LEU A 55 12.61 -19.34 2.38
N PRO A 56 12.51 -19.72 1.09
CA PRO A 56 13.66 -19.94 0.23
C PRO A 56 14.57 -18.69 0.11
N ARG A 57 15.90 -18.88 0.14
CA ARG A 57 16.91 -17.80 0.17
C ARG A 57 16.84 -16.85 -1.04
N ASP A 58 16.42 -17.34 -2.19
CA ASP A 58 16.18 -16.56 -3.41
C ASP A 58 15.16 -15.43 -3.18
N ARG A 59 14.18 -15.65 -2.30
CA ARG A 59 13.09 -14.68 -2.04
C ARG A 59 13.41 -13.67 -0.93
N TRP A 60 14.51 -13.86 -0.20
CA TRP A 60 14.86 -13.03 0.96
C TRP A 60 15.09 -11.56 0.59
N ARG A 61 15.56 -11.28 -0.63
CA ARG A 61 15.76 -9.92 -1.14
C ARG A 61 14.44 -9.24 -1.48
N GLU A 62 13.58 -9.95 -2.22
CA GLU A 62 12.36 -9.38 -2.81
C GLU A 62 11.24 -9.17 -1.79
N ILE A 63 11.15 -10.05 -0.79
CA ILE A 63 10.05 -10.04 0.18
C ILE A 63 9.90 -8.70 0.91
N ASN A 64 11.01 -8.03 1.24
CA ASN A 64 10.97 -6.75 1.93
C ASN A 64 10.36 -5.67 1.05
N THR A 65 10.85 -5.51 -0.18
CA THR A 65 10.34 -4.50 -1.11
C THR A 65 8.87 -4.73 -1.45
N LEU A 66 8.47 -5.99 -1.68
CA LEU A 66 7.09 -6.36 -2.00
C LEU A 66 6.12 -6.04 -0.85
N LEU A 67 6.46 -6.45 0.37
CA LEU A 67 5.58 -6.25 1.53
C LEU A 67 5.57 -4.82 2.04
N VAL A 68 6.68 -4.09 1.90
CA VAL A 68 6.73 -2.64 2.18
C VAL A 68 5.82 -1.90 1.20
N GLY A 69 5.97 -2.15 -0.11
CA GLY A 69 5.10 -1.55 -1.12
C GLY A 69 3.62 -1.85 -0.87
N LEU A 70 3.29 -3.12 -0.59
CA LEU A 70 1.91 -3.51 -0.24
C LEU A 70 1.41 -2.81 1.03
N GLY A 71 2.26 -2.71 2.05
CA GLY A 71 1.92 -2.14 3.36
C GLY A 71 1.78 -0.63 3.39
N GLN A 72 2.37 0.07 2.40
CA GLN A 72 2.28 1.51 2.19
C GLN A 72 1.11 1.89 1.29
N THR A 73 0.77 1.05 0.30
CA THR A 73 -0.25 1.37 -0.70
C THR A 73 -1.62 0.78 -0.35
N VAL A 74 -1.72 -0.51 -0.06
CA VAL A 74 -3.02 -1.20 0.00
C VAL A 74 -3.36 -1.67 1.42
N CYS A 75 -2.44 -2.40 2.06
CA CYS A 75 -2.64 -3.01 3.37
C CYS A 75 -2.21 -2.06 4.50
N LEU A 76 -2.81 -0.87 4.53
CA LEU A 76 -2.56 0.18 5.51
C LEU A 76 -2.83 -0.29 6.96
N PRO A 77 -2.13 0.26 7.98
CA PRO A 77 -2.35 -0.12 9.37
C PRO A 77 -3.77 0.23 9.86
N VAL A 78 -4.32 1.36 9.41
CA VAL A 78 -5.69 1.80 9.66
C VAL A 78 -6.39 1.97 8.31
N GLY A 79 -7.65 1.52 8.21
CA GLY A 79 -8.42 1.67 6.97
C GLY A 79 -7.87 0.85 5.79
N ARG A 80 -7.70 -0.47 5.95
CA ARG A 80 -7.17 -1.32 4.88
C ARG A 80 -8.05 -1.23 3.64
N ARG A 81 -7.44 -1.06 2.48
CA ARG A 81 -8.11 -1.04 1.17
C ARG A 81 -8.29 -2.45 0.62
N CYS A 82 -9.00 -3.30 1.36
CA CYS A 82 -9.20 -4.70 0.95
C CYS A 82 -10.07 -4.85 -0.31
N GLY A 83 -10.90 -3.85 -0.63
CA GLY A 83 -11.69 -3.82 -1.87
C GLY A 83 -10.85 -3.68 -3.13
N ASP A 84 -9.70 -3.00 -3.04
CA ASP A 84 -8.76 -2.81 -4.16
C ASP A 84 -7.60 -3.83 -4.13
N CYS A 85 -7.56 -4.67 -3.09
CA CYS A 85 -6.50 -5.64 -2.89
C CYS A 85 -6.77 -6.91 -3.68
N GLU A 86 -5.93 -7.22 -4.66
CA GLU A 86 -6.04 -8.44 -5.46
C GLU A 86 -5.99 -9.72 -4.59
N LEU A 87 -5.20 -9.73 -3.52
CA LEU A 87 -5.17 -10.84 -2.56
C LEU A 87 -6.49 -11.01 -1.80
N GLY A 88 -7.17 -9.89 -1.50
CA GLY A 88 -8.49 -9.90 -0.86
C GLY A 88 -9.56 -10.38 -1.82
N LEU A 89 -9.58 -9.84 -3.04
CA LEU A 89 -10.54 -10.15 -4.10
C LEU A 89 -10.48 -11.62 -4.56
N ARG A 90 -9.28 -12.19 -4.67
CA ARG A 90 -9.05 -13.61 -4.94
C ARG A 90 -9.35 -14.53 -3.75
N GLY A 91 -9.64 -13.95 -2.58
CA GLY A 91 -9.94 -14.71 -1.35
C GLY A 91 -8.72 -15.36 -0.68
N LEU A 92 -7.50 -15.05 -1.14
CA LEU A 92 -6.24 -15.60 -0.62
C LEU A 92 -5.83 -14.99 0.72
N CYS A 93 -6.22 -13.73 0.98
CA CYS A 93 -5.85 -13.04 2.21
C CYS A 93 -6.76 -13.45 3.38
N ARG A 94 -6.20 -14.15 4.38
CA ARG A 94 -6.89 -14.58 5.60
C ARG A 94 -7.45 -13.41 6.42
N ALA A 95 -6.75 -12.27 6.40
CA ALA A 95 -7.07 -11.11 7.21
C ALA A 95 -7.80 -10.00 6.44
N ALA A 96 -8.30 -10.30 5.25
CA ALA A 96 -9.05 -9.33 4.47
C ALA A 96 -10.37 -8.95 5.17
N GLU A 97 -10.68 -7.66 5.18
CA GLU A 97 -11.97 -7.14 5.62
C GLU A 97 -13.04 -7.52 4.58
N ARG A 98 -13.78 -8.61 4.85
CA ARG A 98 -14.72 -9.21 3.89
C ARG A 98 -15.80 -8.24 3.39
N LYS A 99 -16.26 -7.31 4.23
CA LYS A 99 -17.21 -6.26 3.83
C LYS A 99 -16.66 -5.41 2.67
N LYS A 100 -15.45 -4.89 2.82
CA LYS A 100 -14.77 -4.10 1.79
C LYS A 100 -14.42 -4.91 0.54
N VAL A 101 -14.10 -6.19 0.70
CA VAL A 101 -13.87 -7.08 -0.45
C VAL A 101 -15.15 -7.26 -1.27
N LEU A 102 -16.30 -7.42 -0.62
CA LEU A 102 -17.60 -7.53 -1.30
C LEU A 102 -17.98 -6.24 -2.00
N GLU A 103 -17.76 -5.09 -1.35
CA GLU A 103 -17.95 -3.76 -1.96
C GLU A 103 -17.06 -3.58 -3.20
N GLY A 104 -15.76 -3.91 -3.09
CA GLY A 104 -14.82 -3.85 -4.22
C GLY A 104 -15.18 -4.81 -5.36
N ARG A 105 -15.71 -6.00 -5.05
CA ARG A 105 -16.19 -6.94 -6.08
C ARG A 105 -17.40 -6.38 -6.84
N LYS A 106 -18.38 -5.81 -6.13
CA LYS A 106 -19.55 -5.18 -6.75
C LYS A 106 -19.15 -4.00 -7.64
N LEU A 107 -18.22 -3.17 -7.18
CA LEU A 107 -17.69 -2.05 -7.96
C LEU A 107 -16.96 -2.52 -9.23
N ARG A 108 -16.15 -3.59 -9.15
CA ARG A 108 -15.51 -4.17 -10.35
C ARG A 108 -16.53 -4.79 -11.30
N GLU A 109 -17.57 -5.44 -10.80
CA GLU A 109 -18.65 -5.99 -11.63
C GLU A 109 -19.43 -4.89 -12.37
N SER A 110 -19.74 -3.76 -11.70
CA SER A 110 -20.39 -2.63 -12.37
C SER A 110 -19.49 -1.99 -13.42
N VAL A 111 -18.20 -1.80 -13.12
CA VAL A 111 -17.23 -1.28 -14.12
C VAL A 111 -17.12 -2.23 -15.33
N VAL A 112 -17.11 -3.55 -15.13
CA VAL A 112 -17.08 -4.51 -16.24
C VAL A 112 -18.40 -4.52 -17.03
N ALA A 113 -19.53 -4.28 -16.38
CA ALA A 113 -20.82 -4.14 -17.05
C ALA A 113 -20.86 -2.87 -17.91
N ASP A 114 -20.36 -1.74 -17.39
CA ASP A 114 -20.25 -0.48 -18.12
C ASP A 114 -19.29 -0.60 -19.32
N VAL A 115 -18.14 -1.28 -19.13
CA VAL A 115 -17.17 -1.55 -20.21
C VAL A 115 -17.71 -2.47 -21.31
N LYS A 116 -18.69 -3.33 -21.01
CA LYS A 116 -19.37 -4.16 -22.02
C LYS A 116 -20.55 -3.45 -22.68
N GLY A 117 -21.14 -2.47 -22.00
CA GLY A 117 -22.25 -1.66 -22.50
C GLY A 117 -21.82 -0.53 -23.42
N ASP A 118 -20.61 0.01 -23.24
CA ASP A 118 -20.12 1.11 -24.05
C ASP A 118 -18.60 1.04 -24.30
N THR A 119 -18.25 1.39 -25.53
CA THR A 119 -16.92 1.55 -26.10
C THR A 119 -15.93 2.25 -25.15
N VAL A 120 -14.83 1.54 -24.85
CA VAL A 120 -13.76 1.74 -23.84
C VAL A 120 -13.10 3.14 -23.70
N VAL A 121 -13.53 4.23 -24.33
CA VAL A 121 -12.68 5.46 -24.42
C VAL A 121 -13.24 6.73 -23.75
N LYS A 122 -14.47 6.77 -23.22
CA LYS A 122 -15.00 8.04 -22.67
C LYS A 122 -14.69 8.33 -21.19
N VAL A 123 -14.40 7.32 -20.38
CA VAL A 123 -14.28 7.51 -18.91
C VAL A 123 -12.92 8.06 -18.47
N GLU A 124 -11.85 7.91 -19.29
CA GLU A 124 -10.56 8.55 -18.97
C GLU A 124 -10.58 10.07 -19.19
N ILE A 125 -11.40 10.59 -20.11
CA ILE A 125 -11.37 12.02 -20.45
C ILE A 125 -12.23 12.85 -19.47
N GLU A 126 -13.37 12.35 -18.99
CA GLU A 126 -14.20 13.10 -18.04
C GLU A 126 -13.55 13.25 -16.65
N ARG A 127 -12.78 12.26 -16.19
CA ARG A 127 -12.05 12.37 -14.91
C ARG A 127 -10.86 13.32 -14.97
N VAL A 128 -10.23 13.49 -16.13
CA VAL A 128 -9.16 14.48 -16.30
C VAL A 128 -9.74 15.89 -16.36
N GLU A 129 -10.89 16.09 -17.02
CA GLU A 129 -11.56 17.40 -17.02
C GLU A 129 -12.10 17.82 -15.64
N GLU A 130 -12.61 16.88 -14.83
CA GLU A 130 -13.01 17.17 -13.44
C GLU A 130 -11.80 17.46 -12.54
N MET A 131 -10.70 16.71 -12.69
CA MET A 131 -9.47 16.98 -11.93
C MET A 131 -8.80 18.30 -12.34
N GLU A 132 -8.79 18.67 -13.62
CA GLU A 132 -8.30 19.99 -14.07
C GLU A 132 -9.20 21.12 -13.54
N LYS A 133 -10.52 20.94 -13.52
CA LYS A 133 -11.44 21.92 -12.93
C LYS A 133 -11.28 22.05 -11.41
N GLU A 134 -11.02 20.97 -10.67
CA GLU A 134 -10.70 21.03 -9.23
C GLU A 134 -9.32 21.63 -8.95
N LEU A 135 -8.32 21.41 -9.81
CA LEU A 135 -6.99 22.02 -9.68
C LEU A 135 -7.03 23.53 -9.99
N VAL A 136 -7.73 23.94 -11.05
CA VAL A 136 -7.91 25.35 -11.41
C VAL A 136 -8.77 26.08 -10.36
N ALA A 137 -9.80 25.43 -9.81
CA ALA A 137 -10.59 26.02 -8.73
C ALA A 137 -9.78 26.17 -7.43
N ASN A 138 -8.88 25.22 -7.10
CA ASN A 138 -8.06 25.31 -5.90
C ASN A 138 -6.83 26.24 -6.04
N GLU A 139 -6.36 26.54 -7.25
CA GLU A 139 -5.35 27.59 -7.47
C GLU A 139 -5.97 28.99 -7.33
N VAL A 140 -7.17 29.22 -7.87
CA VAL A 140 -7.87 30.52 -7.76
C VAL A 140 -8.20 30.87 -6.29
N VAL A 141 -8.61 29.89 -5.48
CA VAL A 141 -8.90 30.10 -4.05
C VAL A 141 -7.65 30.44 -3.24
N LYS A 142 -6.47 29.97 -3.65
CA LYS A 142 -5.21 30.27 -2.93
C LYS A 142 -4.67 31.65 -3.21
N ASP A 143 -4.91 32.22 -4.39
CA ASP A 143 -4.48 33.59 -4.70
C ASP A 143 -5.39 34.64 -4.03
N GLU A 144 -6.71 34.40 -3.94
CA GLU A 144 -7.64 35.31 -3.24
C GLU A 144 -7.42 35.34 -1.71
N ASP A 145 -7.08 34.21 -1.08
CA ASP A 145 -6.80 34.13 0.37
C ASP A 145 -5.42 34.71 0.77
N VAL A 146 -4.51 34.91 -0.20
CA VAL A 146 -3.22 35.58 0.03
C VAL A 146 -3.37 37.09 -0.07
N ASP A 147 -4.14 37.61 -1.04
CA ASP A 147 -4.39 39.05 -1.18
C ASP A 147 -5.22 39.61 0.00
N ALA A 148 -6.19 38.86 0.52
CA ALA A 148 -6.99 39.29 1.68
C ALA A 148 -6.19 39.38 3.00
N ARG A 149 -5.04 38.69 3.10
CA ARG A 149 -4.17 38.71 4.30
C ARG A 149 -3.10 39.80 4.28
N ILE A 150 -2.90 40.46 3.15
CA ILE A 150 -1.95 41.58 3.04
C ILE A 150 -2.61 42.90 3.47
N GLU A 151 -3.92 43.10 3.22
CA GLU A 151 -4.62 44.35 3.59
C GLU A 151 -4.90 44.50 5.10
N GLU A 152 -4.98 43.42 5.89
CA GLU A 152 -5.17 43.51 7.36
C GLU A 152 -3.87 43.79 8.14
N LYS A 153 -2.71 43.87 7.47
CA LYS A 153 -1.40 44.11 8.12
C LYS A 153 -0.78 45.50 7.87
N GLU A 154 -1.47 46.39 7.16
CA GLU A 154 -1.01 47.77 6.91
C GLU A 154 -1.93 48.88 7.47
N VAL A 155 -2.61 48.65 8.61
CA VAL A 155 -3.24 49.71 9.41
C VAL A 155 -2.68 49.76 10.83
#